data_AF-A0A2T4U5B6-F1
#
_entry.id   AF-A0A2T4U5B6-F1
#
_cell.length_a   1.000
_cell.length_b   1.000
_cell.length_c   1.000
_cell.angle_alpha   90.00
_cell.angle_beta   90.00
_cell.angle_gamma   90.00
#
_symmetry.space_group_name_H-M   'P 1'
#
loop_
_entity.id
_entity.type
_entity.pdbx_description
1 polymer ?
#
loop_
_entity_poly.entity_id
_entity_poly.type
_entity_poly.pdbx_seq_one_letter_code
_entity_poly.pdbx_strand_id
1 'polypeptide(L)'
;MNGNEEMTISLPKELATEPDASTGGDVLERSDFIQNAATRYVQEQKKEHIRETMQQGYMEMAKINLNIATESFLAEEEAESTLDRLVSGV
;
A
#
# COMPACT_ATOMS: atom_id res chain seq x y z
N MET A 1 15.96 -19.61 5.82
CA MET A 1 15.85 -20.09 7.22
C MET A 1 14.71 -19.29 7.84
N ASN A 2 13.52 -19.86 7.93
CA ASN A 2 12.41 -19.22 8.65
C ASN A 2 12.50 -19.71 10.09
N GLY A 3 13.22 -18.96 10.92
CA GLY A 3 13.27 -19.20 12.36
C GLY A 3 12.18 -18.38 13.04
N ASN A 4 11.48 -18.97 14.01
CA ASN A 4 10.67 -18.21 14.94
C ASN A 4 11.61 -17.58 15.99
N GLU A 5 11.43 -16.30 16.27
CA GLU A 5 12.11 -15.60 17.36
C GLU A 5 11.10 -15.38 18.49
N GLU A 6 11.47 -15.78 19.71
CA GLU A 6 10.66 -15.56 20.90
C GLU A 6 10.99 -14.21 21.52
N MET A 7 9.94 -13.46 21.87
CA MET A 7 10.05 -12.12 22.46
C MET A 7 9.08 -12.01 23.63
N THR A 8 9.53 -11.40 24.73
CA THR A 8 8.66 -11.01 25.86
C THR A 8 8.22 -9.56 25.69
N ILE A 9 6.91 -9.32 25.66
CA ILE A 9 6.33 -7.97 25.54
C ILE A 9 5.53 -7.63 26.79
N SER A 10 5.53 -6.35 27.17
CA SER A 10 4.65 -5.82 28.21
C SER A 10 3.52 -5.03 27.57
N LEU A 11 2.28 -5.42 27.84
CA LEU A 11 1.08 -4.77 27.31
C LEU A 11 0.23 -4.21 28.47
N PRO A 12 -0.56 -3.15 28.22
CA PRO A 12 -1.60 -2.72 29.16
C PRO A 12 -2.53 -3.88 29.50
N LYS A 13 -2.95 -3.96 30.77
CA LYS A 13 -3.73 -5.11 31.27
C LYS A 13 -5.01 -5.34 30.46
N GLU A 14 -5.69 -4.27 30.10
CA GLU A 14 -6.91 -4.31 29.28
C GLU A 14 -6.65 -4.98 27.93
N LEU A 15 -5.65 -4.48 27.19
CA LEU A 15 -5.23 -5.02 25.89
C LEU A 15 -4.67 -6.45 25.98
N ALA A 16 -4.05 -6.81 27.11
CA ALA A 16 -3.54 -8.17 27.33
C ALA A 16 -4.66 -9.20 27.58
N THR A 17 -5.83 -8.76 28.02
CA THR A 17 -7.01 -9.61 28.28
C THR A 17 -8.05 -9.60 27.16
N GLU A 18 -8.06 -8.60 26.29
CA GLU A 18 -8.94 -8.54 25.12
C GLU A 18 -8.89 -9.79 24.22
N PRO A 19 -7.71 -10.39 23.94
CA PRO A 19 -7.63 -11.60 23.12
C PRO A 19 -8.43 -12.77 23.72
N ASP A 20 -8.52 -12.88 25.06
CA ASP A 20 -9.21 -13.99 25.75
C ASP A 20 -10.68 -14.09 25.38
N ALA A 21 -11.33 -12.95 25.12
CA ALA A 21 -12.72 -12.92 24.72
C ALA A 21 -12.94 -13.57 23.34
N SER A 22 -11.90 -13.59 22.49
CA SER A 22 -11.92 -14.15 21.14
C SER A 22 -11.27 -15.54 21.04
N THR A 23 -10.28 -15.84 21.88
CA THR A 23 -9.48 -17.08 21.84
C THR A 23 -9.78 -18.07 22.98
N GLY A 24 -10.78 -17.78 23.81
CA GLY A 24 -11.16 -18.64 24.94
C GLY A 24 -10.08 -18.80 26.02
N GLY A 25 -9.01 -18.00 25.98
CA GLY A 25 -7.88 -18.06 26.91
C GLY A 25 -6.79 -19.08 26.57
N ASP A 26 -6.82 -19.73 25.40
CA ASP A 26 -5.77 -20.64 24.98
C ASP A 26 -4.46 -19.91 24.62
N VAL A 27 -3.31 -20.43 25.08
CA VAL A 27 -2.00 -19.80 24.93
C VAL A 27 -1.49 -19.83 23.49
N LEU A 28 -1.79 -20.89 22.74
CA LEU A 28 -1.41 -21.00 21.33
C LEU A 28 -2.24 -20.01 20.52
N GLU A 29 -3.56 -19.96 20.75
CA GLU A 29 -4.44 -19.02 20.07
C GLU A 29 -4.10 -17.55 20.40
N ARG A 30 -3.68 -17.25 21.64
CA ARG A 30 -3.14 -15.92 22.01
C ARG A 30 -1.87 -15.57 21.22
N SER A 31 -0.96 -16.52 21.08
CA SER A 31 0.29 -16.31 20.35
C SER A 31 0.03 -16.06 18.86
N ASP A 32 -0.89 -16.82 18.27
CA ASP A 32 -1.33 -16.65 16.88
C ASP A 32 -2.05 -15.30 16.68
N PHE A 33 -2.88 -14.88 17.64
CA PHE A 33 -3.53 -13.57 17.60
C PHE A 33 -2.49 -12.43 17.57
N ILE A 34 -1.50 -12.47 18.47
CA ILE A 34 -0.45 -11.45 18.53
C ILE A 34 0.43 -11.48 17.27
N GLN A 35 0.78 -12.67 16.78
CA GLN A 35 1.57 -12.80 15.54
C GLN A 35 0.81 -12.23 14.34
N ASN A 36 -0.49 -12.50 14.22
CA ASN A 36 -1.33 -11.96 13.17
C ASN A 36 -1.46 -10.43 13.26
N ALA A 37 -1.67 -9.90 14.47
CA ALA A 37 -1.76 -8.47 14.71
C ALA A 37 -0.44 -7.75 14.34
N ALA A 38 0.70 -8.28 14.78
CA ALA A 38 2.02 -7.74 14.47
C ALA A 38 2.31 -7.79 12.96
N THR A 39 2.00 -8.92 12.31
CA THR A 39 2.17 -9.08 10.86
C THR A 39 1.35 -8.06 10.09
N ARG A 40 0.08 -7.89 10.48
CA ARG A 40 -0.82 -6.92 9.85
C ARG A 40 -0.33 -5.48 10.05
N TYR A 41 0.11 -5.12 11.25
CA TYR A 41 0.66 -3.80 11.54
C TYR A 41 1.85 -3.48 10.63
N VAL A 42 2.82 -4.40 10.53
CA VAL A 42 3.99 -4.22 9.66
C VAL A 42 3.59 -4.07 8.19
N GLN A 43 2.59 -4.85 7.73
CA GLN A 43 2.10 -4.74 6.36
C GLN A 43 1.43 -3.39 6.08
N GLU A 44 0.62 -2.87 7.00
CA GLU A 44 -0.01 -1.55 6.83
C GLU A 44 1.04 -0.43 6.83
N GLN A 45 2.01 -0.44 7.76
CA GLN A 45 3.11 0.54 7.75
C GLN A 45 3.89 0.52 6.42
N LYS A 46 4.14 -0.67 5.85
CA LYS A 46 4.79 -0.79 4.53
C LYS A 46 3.94 -0.18 3.42
N LYS A 47 2.62 -0.37 3.43
CA LYS A 47 1.73 0.23 2.43
C LYS A 47 1.73 1.75 2.52
N GLU A 48 1.69 2.30 3.74
CA GLU A 48 1.77 3.75 3.96
C GLU A 48 3.09 4.31 3.46
N HIS A 49 4.20 3.69 3.82
CA HIS A 49 5.52 4.11 3.38
C HIS A 49 5.67 4.10 1.84
N ILE A 50 5.14 3.07 1.17
CA ILE A 50 5.11 3.02 -0.30
C ILE A 50 4.32 4.19 -0.86
N ARG A 51 3.13 4.49 -0.32
CA ARG A 51 2.31 5.63 -0.78
C ARG A 51 3.01 6.96 -0.61
N GLU A 52 3.63 7.20 0.55
CA GLU A 52 4.39 8.43 0.82
C GLU A 52 5.57 8.58 -0.15
N THR A 53 6.34 7.52 -0.32
CA THR A 53 7.49 7.51 -1.23
C THR A 53 7.06 7.75 -2.68
N MET A 54 5.94 7.14 -3.11
CA MET A 54 5.38 7.38 -4.43
C MET A 54 4.95 8.84 -4.61
N GLN A 55 4.22 9.40 -3.64
CA GLN A 55 3.78 10.80 -3.68
C GLN A 55 4.99 11.74 -3.78
N GLN A 56 6.01 11.51 -2.96
CA GLN A 56 7.24 12.30 -3.00
C GLN A 56 7.92 12.21 -4.36
N GLY A 57 8.09 10.99 -4.90
CA GLY A 57 8.69 10.80 -6.23
C GLY A 57 7.91 11.50 -7.34
N TYR A 58 6.58 11.50 -7.29
CA TYR A 58 5.75 12.25 -8.24
C TYR A 58 5.94 13.77 -8.11
N MET A 59 6.05 14.29 -6.88
CA MET A 59 6.30 15.72 -6.65
C MET A 59 7.69 16.13 -7.14
N GLU A 60 8.70 15.32 -6.91
CA GLU A 60 10.07 15.56 -7.38
C GLU A 60 10.15 15.56 -8.92
N MET A 61 9.40 14.67 -9.57
CA MET A 61 9.36 14.55 -11.04
C MET A 61 8.34 15.46 -11.72
N ALA A 62 7.55 16.23 -10.96
CA ALA A 62 6.40 16.97 -11.48
C ALA A 62 6.74 17.84 -12.70
N LYS A 63 7.87 18.55 -12.67
CA LYS A 63 8.33 19.40 -13.79
C LYS A 63 8.66 18.59 -15.04
N ILE A 64 9.33 17.46 -14.90
CA ILE A 64 9.73 16.60 -16.04
C ILE A 64 8.46 15.99 -16.64
N ASN A 65 7.59 15.42 -15.81
CA ASN A 65 6.33 14.84 -16.24
C ASN A 65 5.45 15.84 -16.98
N LEU A 66 5.35 17.09 -16.46
CA LEU A 66 4.59 18.15 -17.11
C LEU A 66 5.18 18.54 -18.46
N ASN A 67 6.51 18.66 -18.57
CA ASN A 67 7.17 18.99 -19.83
C ASN A 67 6.89 17.91 -20.89
N ILE A 68 7.07 16.63 -20.54
CA ILE A 68 6.83 15.50 -21.47
C ILE A 68 5.36 15.47 -21.93
N ALA A 69 4.42 15.68 -20.99
CA ALA A 69 3.00 15.74 -21.31
C ALA A 69 2.68 16.90 -22.26
N THR A 70 3.30 18.07 -22.04
CA THR A 70 3.09 19.25 -22.88
C THR A 70 3.69 19.05 -24.27
N GLU A 71 4.88 18.46 -24.37
CA GLU A 71 5.54 18.15 -25.65
C GLU A 71 4.73 17.15 -26.49
N SER A 72 4.08 16.18 -25.84
CA SER A 72 3.31 15.12 -26.51
C SER A 72 1.88 15.54 -26.87
N PHE A 73 1.34 16.61 -26.27
CA PHE A 73 -0.08 16.97 -26.35
C PHE A 73 -0.62 17.07 -27.79
N LEU A 74 0.08 17.79 -28.67
CA LEU A 74 -0.36 17.97 -30.06
C LEU A 74 -0.36 16.66 -30.86
N ALA A 75 0.60 15.77 -30.59
CA ALA A 75 0.68 14.48 -31.25
C ALA A 75 -0.46 13.55 -30.80
N GLU A 76 -0.85 13.62 -29.52
CA GLU A 76 -2.01 12.89 -28.99
C GLU A 76 -3.32 13.40 -29.63
N GLU A 77 -3.51 14.72 -29.75
CA GLU A 77 -4.68 15.32 -30.41
C GLU A 77 -4.77 14.93 -31.89
N GLU A 78 -3.65 14.98 -32.62
CA GLU A 78 -3.61 14.58 -34.04
C GLU A 78 -3.95 13.09 -34.21
N ALA A 79 -3.44 12.24 -33.31
CA ALA A 79 -3.73 10.81 -33.33
C ALA A 79 -5.22 10.52 -33.07
N GLU A 80 -5.84 11.19 -32.10
CA GLU A 80 -7.28 11.08 -31.81
C GLU A 80 -8.13 11.55 -33.00
N SER A 81 -7.84 12.72 -33.55
CA SER A 81 -8.52 13.27 -34.73
C SER A 81 -8.41 12.35 -35.94
N THR A 82 -7.24 11.75 -36.16
CA THR A 82 -7.02 10.79 -37.23
C THR A 82 -7.85 9.53 -37.04
N LEU A 83 -7.94 9.01 -35.82
CA LEU A 83 -8.78 7.85 -35.49
C LEU A 83 -10.26 8.14 -35.77
N ASP A 84 -10.76 9.30 -35.34
CA ASP A 84 -12.15 9.70 -35.55
C ASP A 84 -12.51 9.81 -37.03
N ARG A 85 -11.62 10.38 -37.85
CA ARG A 85 -11.78 10.42 -39.32
C ARG A 85 -11.81 9.01 -39.93
N LEU A 86 -10.94 8.11 -39.48
CA LEU A 86 -10.89 6.74 -40.00
C LEU A 86 -12.17 5.94 -39.73
N VAL A 87 -12.82 6.18 -38.59
CA VAL A 87 -14.00 5.41 -38.16
C VAL A 87 -15.32 6.06 -38.59
N SER A 88 -15.36 7.39 -38.79
CA SER A 88 -16.57 8.10 -39.21
C SER A 88 -16.90 7.97 -40.71
N GLY A 89 -15.97 7.46 -41.52
CA GLY A 89 -16.19 7.25 -42.96
C GLY A 89 -16.26 8.53 -43.80
N VAL A 90 -15.88 9.68 -43.23
CA VAL A 90 -15.71 10.98 -43.92
C VAL A 90 -14.31 11.53 -43.66
#